data_AF-A0A428TE77-F1
#
_entry.id   AF-A0A428TE77-F1
#
_cell.length_a   1.000
_cell.length_b   1.000
_cell.length_c   1.000
_cell.angle_alpha   90.00
_cell.angle_beta   90.00
_cell.angle_gamma   90.00
#
_symmetry.space_group_name_H-M   'P 1'
#
loop_
_entity.id
_entity.type
_entity.pdbx_description
1 polymer ?
#
loop_
_entity_poly.entity_id
_entity_poly.type
_entity_poly.pdbx_seq_one_letter_code
_entity_poly.pdbx_strand_id
1 'polypeptide(L)'
;MRFSIASSLLLLSGVASAASSWGFTDGSVTVSSKKAEGVTQKFAEQKPTKNALVFGHTDSIKVSLTTTEASKAKRPHQAFLVLTEATGLEAPYPLTVKSSGKGSVEITQKDLPIQLLLSDTPLKANLVLGSFGSSDPLISPVFEIEIRLDPSAPAPQYDAPLRYGPRAQINHIFRADPRSPPVVISLAFVLAIAAAVPTLFLAWLALGANVNHITKALGAAPVSHAVFFGSIFAIEGTFFLYYSAWNLFQTLPVVTLLGAVSFLSGTKALSEVQSRRLAGER
;
A
#
# COMPACT_ATOMS: atom_id res chain seq x y z
N MET A 1 -0.23 -86.16 -43.56
CA MET A 1 0.60 -84.97 -43.25
C MET A 1 0.20 -84.42 -41.87
N ARG A 2 1.10 -83.66 -41.22
CA ARG A 2 0.89 -82.84 -40.00
C ARG A 2 0.66 -83.57 -38.65
N PHE A 3 1.81 -83.95 -38.07
CA PHE A 3 2.22 -83.69 -36.67
C PHE A 3 1.72 -82.34 -36.08
N SER A 4 1.69 -82.08 -34.77
CA SER A 4 1.64 -82.93 -33.55
C SER A 4 0.92 -82.13 -32.43
N ILE A 5 1.36 -81.78 -31.19
CA ILE A 5 2.56 -81.91 -30.35
C ILE A 5 2.08 -82.15 -28.89
N ALA A 6 2.84 -82.84 -28.03
CA ALA A 6 2.53 -83.01 -26.61
C ALA A 6 3.23 -81.97 -25.72
N SER A 7 2.53 -81.42 -24.71
CA SER A 7 3.07 -80.39 -23.81
C SER A 7 3.80 -81.00 -22.61
N SER A 8 5.11 -80.76 -22.50
CA SER A 8 5.92 -81.05 -21.31
C SER A 8 6.11 -79.81 -20.44
N LEU A 9 5.89 -79.94 -19.13
CA LEU A 9 5.95 -78.85 -18.16
C LEU A 9 7.36 -78.75 -17.55
N LEU A 10 7.99 -77.58 -17.61
CA LEU A 10 9.31 -77.33 -17.02
C LEU A 10 9.20 -76.36 -15.83
N LEU A 11 9.56 -76.83 -14.64
CA LEU A 11 9.65 -76.03 -13.42
C LEU A 11 11.00 -75.30 -13.38
N LEU A 12 10.97 -73.98 -13.55
CA LEU A 12 12.12 -73.09 -13.33
C LEU A 12 12.03 -72.48 -11.92
N SER A 13 12.91 -72.92 -11.02
CA SER A 13 13.07 -72.32 -9.69
C SER A 13 13.74 -70.95 -9.80
N GLY A 14 12.92 -69.90 -9.93
CA GLY A 14 13.41 -68.53 -9.96
C GLY A 14 14.04 -68.11 -8.63
N VAL A 15 15.36 -67.93 -8.60
CA VAL A 15 16.03 -67.23 -7.51
C VAL A 15 15.62 -65.76 -7.60
N ALA A 16 14.82 -65.30 -6.63
CA ALA A 16 14.38 -63.91 -6.57
C ALA A 16 15.57 -63.00 -6.26
N SER A 17 16.18 -62.44 -7.31
CA SER A 17 17.18 -61.38 -7.18
C SER A 17 16.48 -60.12 -6.70
N ALA A 18 16.45 -59.91 -5.38
CA ALA A 18 15.94 -58.67 -4.79
C ALA A 18 16.69 -57.47 -5.39
N ALA A 19 15.94 -56.45 -5.83
CA ALA A 19 16.52 -55.19 -6.27
C ALA A 19 17.31 -54.58 -5.10
N SER A 20 18.55 -54.19 -5.35
CA SER A 20 19.45 -53.69 -4.31
C SER A 20 19.15 -52.22 -4.02
N SER A 21 18.32 -51.94 -3.02
CA SER A 21 18.07 -50.56 -2.58
C SER A 21 19.25 -49.95 -1.83
N TRP A 22 19.38 -48.64 -1.92
CA TRP A 22 20.18 -47.83 -0.99
C TRP A 22 19.41 -47.58 0.31
N GLY A 23 20.14 -47.60 1.43
CA GLY A 23 19.62 -47.46 2.79
C GLY A 23 20.63 -46.82 3.74
N PHE A 24 20.28 -46.72 5.02
CA PHE A 24 21.21 -46.29 6.07
C PHE A 24 20.88 -46.91 7.44
N THR A 25 21.94 -47.16 8.24
CA THR A 25 21.84 -47.51 9.65
C THR A 25 22.46 -46.45 10.54
N ASP A 26 22.17 -46.51 11.85
CA ASP A 26 22.75 -45.64 12.88
C ASP A 26 22.56 -44.13 12.64
N GLY A 27 21.44 -43.76 12.00
CA GLY A 27 21.06 -42.38 11.76
C GLY A 27 20.97 -41.57 13.05
N SER A 28 21.77 -40.52 13.14
CA SER A 28 21.84 -39.63 14.28
C SER A 28 22.06 -38.18 13.85
N VAL A 29 21.38 -37.26 14.52
CA VAL A 29 21.53 -35.82 14.39
C VAL A 29 21.81 -35.25 15.77
N THR A 30 22.88 -34.46 15.87
CA THR A 30 23.30 -33.78 17.10
C THR A 30 23.31 -32.28 16.86
N VAL A 31 22.55 -31.53 17.64
CA VAL A 31 22.67 -30.07 17.71
C VAL A 31 23.63 -29.75 18.85
N SER A 32 24.84 -29.33 18.54
CA SER A 32 25.88 -28.97 19.52
C SER A 32 26.06 -27.46 19.62
N SER A 33 25.86 -26.91 20.82
CA SER A 33 26.13 -25.50 21.12
C SER A 33 27.50 -25.34 21.79
N LYS A 34 28.20 -24.23 21.55
CA LYS A 34 29.50 -23.94 22.20
C LYS A 34 29.44 -23.74 23.72
N LYS A 35 28.25 -23.74 24.33
CA LYS A 35 28.03 -23.44 25.76
C LYS A 35 27.16 -24.48 26.50
N ALA A 36 26.71 -25.54 25.86
CA ALA A 36 25.78 -26.52 26.45
C ALA A 36 26.00 -27.93 25.87
N GLU A 37 25.53 -28.96 26.58
CA GLU A 37 25.52 -30.34 26.07
C GLU A 37 24.63 -30.47 24.82
N GLY A 38 25.08 -31.25 23.85
CA GLY A 38 24.43 -31.34 22.54
C GLY A 38 23.20 -32.24 22.52
N VAL A 39 22.07 -31.73 22.00
CA VAL A 39 20.84 -32.51 21.84
C VAL A 39 21.01 -33.51 20.70
N THR A 40 21.16 -34.79 21.05
CA THR A 40 21.26 -35.89 20.08
C THR A 40 19.93 -36.61 19.93
N GLN A 41 19.40 -36.67 18.70
CA GLN A 41 18.26 -37.52 18.35
C GLN A 41 18.67 -38.58 17.32
N LYS A 42 18.04 -39.76 17.38
CA LYS A 42 18.22 -40.84 16.40
C LYS A 42 17.02 -40.87 15.44
N PHE A 43 17.31 -41.14 14.18
CA PHE A 43 16.32 -41.32 13.11
C PHE A 43 16.63 -42.60 12.33
N ALA A 44 15.63 -43.15 11.65
CA ALA A 44 15.77 -44.35 10.82
C ALA A 44 14.95 -44.19 9.53
N GLU A 45 15.15 -45.09 8.58
CA GLU A 45 14.36 -45.14 7.34
C GLU A 45 12.85 -45.11 7.65
N GLN A 46 12.15 -44.18 7.00
CA GLN A 46 10.71 -43.91 7.17
C GLN A 46 10.27 -43.57 8.62
N LYS A 47 11.22 -43.25 9.51
CA LYS A 47 10.98 -42.85 10.90
C LYS A 47 11.80 -41.58 11.22
N PRO A 48 11.34 -40.40 10.76
CA PRO A 48 11.94 -39.13 11.11
C PRO A 48 11.84 -38.84 12.62
N THR A 49 12.58 -37.84 13.09
CA THR A 49 12.45 -37.34 14.46
C THR A 49 11.04 -36.82 14.75
N LYS A 50 10.54 -37.03 15.98
CA LYS A 50 9.17 -36.65 16.36
C LYS A 50 8.96 -35.15 16.57
N ASN A 51 10.03 -34.43 16.89
CA ASN A 51 10.01 -33.00 17.19
C ASN A 51 11.01 -32.30 16.25
N ALA A 52 10.70 -31.06 15.86
CA ALA A 52 11.66 -30.19 15.19
C ALA A 52 12.85 -29.88 16.13
N LEU A 53 14.03 -29.73 15.55
CA LEU A 53 15.26 -29.39 16.25
C LEU A 53 15.50 -27.89 16.19
N VAL A 54 15.53 -27.23 17.35
CA VAL A 54 15.86 -25.81 17.45
C VAL A 54 17.34 -25.61 17.12
N PHE A 55 17.65 -24.70 16.20
CA PHE A 55 19.00 -24.42 15.71
C PHE A 55 19.35 -22.95 15.94
N GLY A 56 20.09 -22.66 17.01
CA GLY A 56 20.47 -21.31 17.39
C GLY A 56 21.74 -20.78 16.71
N HIS A 57 21.94 -19.47 16.78
CA HIS A 57 23.06 -18.74 16.16
C HIS A 57 24.46 -19.31 16.43
N THR A 58 24.70 -19.87 17.62
CA THR A 58 26.02 -20.37 18.05
C THR A 58 26.25 -21.87 17.82
N ASP A 59 25.30 -22.55 17.19
CA ASP A 59 25.21 -24.01 17.21
C ASP A 59 25.71 -24.62 15.90
N SER A 60 26.04 -25.92 15.93
CA SER A 60 26.26 -26.73 14.72
C SER A 60 25.37 -27.97 14.73
N ILE A 61 24.79 -28.28 13.58
CA ILE A 61 24.06 -29.53 13.32
C ILE A 61 25.04 -30.51 12.72
N LYS A 62 25.33 -31.60 13.46
CA LYS A 62 26.14 -32.71 12.99
C LYS A 62 25.26 -33.94 12.75
N VAL A 63 25.15 -34.35 11.49
CA VAL A 63 24.45 -35.58 11.09
C VAL A 63 25.47 -36.67 10.84
N SER A 64 25.25 -37.87 11.39
CA SER A 64 26.11 -39.04 11.23
C SER A 64 25.26 -40.29 11.00
N LEU A 65 25.68 -41.12 10.03
CA LEU A 65 24.99 -42.36 9.64
C LEU A 65 25.95 -43.34 8.95
N THR A 66 25.52 -44.57 8.72
CA THR A 66 26.24 -45.57 7.90
C THR A 66 25.39 -45.91 6.67
N THR A 67 25.84 -45.54 5.46
CA THR A 67 25.14 -45.85 4.21
C THR A 67 25.28 -47.33 3.85
N THR A 68 24.18 -47.93 3.38
CA THR A 68 24.11 -49.35 2.99
C THR A 68 23.55 -49.51 1.58
N GLU A 69 23.98 -50.57 0.90
CA GLU A 69 23.37 -51.08 -0.34
C GLU A 69 23.01 -52.55 -0.07
N ALA A 70 21.75 -52.94 -0.28
CA ALA A 70 21.25 -54.28 0.05
C ALA A 70 21.70 -54.78 1.45
N SER A 71 21.51 -53.92 2.47
CA SER A 71 21.90 -54.14 3.87
C SER A 71 23.41 -54.33 4.15
N LYS A 72 24.29 -54.04 3.19
CA LYS A 72 25.76 -54.06 3.39
C LYS A 72 26.32 -52.64 3.38
N ALA A 73 27.16 -52.31 4.36
CA ALA A 73 27.78 -50.98 4.44
C ALA A 73 28.67 -50.70 3.21
N LYS A 74 28.35 -49.63 2.47
CA LYS A 74 28.98 -49.28 1.20
C LYS A 74 28.96 -47.76 1.01
N ARG A 75 29.99 -47.20 0.40
CA ARG A 75 30.00 -45.78 -0.02
C ARG A 75 29.17 -45.61 -1.32
N PRO A 76 28.12 -44.76 -1.34
CA PRO A 76 27.42 -44.37 -2.57
C PRO A 76 28.25 -43.37 -3.40
N HIS A 77 27.84 -43.13 -4.64
CA HIS A 77 28.40 -42.05 -5.46
C HIS A 77 27.87 -40.68 -5.01
N GLN A 78 26.58 -40.63 -4.69
CA GLN A 78 25.84 -39.44 -4.26
C GLN A 78 25.35 -39.63 -2.82
N ALA A 79 25.66 -38.68 -1.94
CA ALA A 79 25.11 -38.59 -0.59
C ALA A 79 24.99 -37.12 -0.20
N PHE A 80 23.76 -36.62 -0.15
CA PHE A 80 23.44 -35.25 0.27
C PHE A 80 22.39 -35.26 1.38
N LEU A 81 22.53 -34.32 2.31
CA LEU A 81 21.44 -33.86 3.16
C LEU A 81 20.86 -32.60 2.51
N VAL A 82 19.64 -32.66 2.00
CA VAL A 82 18.96 -31.51 1.39
C VAL A 82 18.06 -30.87 2.44
N LEU A 83 18.22 -29.56 2.67
CA LEU A 83 17.29 -28.78 3.48
C LEU A 83 16.28 -28.11 2.54
N THR A 84 14.99 -28.40 2.71
CA THR A 84 13.89 -27.95 1.87
C THR A 84 12.94 -27.03 2.67
N GLU A 85 12.66 -25.83 2.15
CA GLU A 85 11.64 -24.92 2.68
C GLU A 85 10.24 -25.24 2.13
N ALA A 86 9.18 -24.84 2.84
CA ALA A 86 7.78 -24.92 2.37
C ALA A 86 7.52 -24.20 1.02
N THR A 87 8.38 -23.27 0.60
CA THR A 87 8.33 -22.58 -0.70
C THR A 87 8.83 -23.43 -1.88
N GLY A 88 9.54 -24.53 -1.60
CA GLY A 88 10.30 -25.30 -2.60
C GLY A 88 11.73 -24.82 -2.83
N LEU A 89 12.27 -23.89 -2.01
CA LEU A 89 13.71 -23.60 -1.99
C LEU A 89 14.49 -24.74 -1.32
N GLU A 90 15.63 -25.12 -1.90
CA GLU A 90 16.46 -26.23 -1.42
C GLU A 90 17.95 -25.88 -1.32
N ALA A 91 18.63 -26.42 -0.31
CA ALA A 91 20.08 -26.35 -0.14
C ALA A 91 20.69 -27.76 0.09
N PRO A 92 21.53 -28.28 -0.83
CA PRO A 92 22.15 -29.60 -0.71
C PRO A 92 23.52 -29.56 -0.01
N TYR A 93 23.68 -30.32 1.08
CA TYR A 93 24.92 -30.43 1.85
C TYR A 93 25.55 -31.83 1.67
N PRO A 94 26.76 -31.94 1.08
CA PRO A 94 27.37 -33.24 0.80
C PRO A 94 27.87 -33.95 2.07
N LEU A 95 27.60 -35.26 2.18
CA LEU A 95 28.14 -36.08 3.27
C LEU A 95 29.57 -36.54 2.97
N THR A 96 30.47 -36.40 3.95
CA THR A 96 31.81 -36.98 3.88
C THR A 96 31.74 -38.48 4.21
N VAL A 97 31.45 -39.32 3.21
CA VAL A 97 31.31 -40.78 3.38
C VAL A 97 32.64 -41.50 3.18
N LYS A 98 33.06 -42.31 4.17
CA LYS A 98 34.25 -43.18 4.11
C LYS A 98 33.96 -44.48 3.34
N SER A 99 35.00 -45.20 2.92
CA SER A 99 34.86 -46.50 2.24
C SER A 99 34.03 -47.53 3.02
N SER A 100 34.01 -47.43 4.34
CA SER A 100 33.20 -48.24 5.26
C SER A 100 31.72 -47.82 5.37
N GLY A 101 31.21 -46.97 4.47
CA GLY A 101 29.84 -46.46 4.47
C GLY A 101 29.54 -45.42 5.57
N LYS A 102 30.41 -45.26 6.58
CA LYS A 102 30.23 -44.23 7.61
C LYS A 102 30.38 -42.83 7.02
N GLY A 103 29.31 -42.05 7.08
CA GLY A 103 29.22 -40.69 6.55
C GLY A 103 28.78 -39.68 7.60
N SER A 104 29.31 -38.46 7.48
CA SER A 104 28.92 -37.34 8.32
C SER A 104 28.92 -36.02 7.56
N VAL A 105 28.04 -35.11 7.96
CA VAL A 105 28.02 -33.71 7.54
C VAL A 105 27.83 -32.82 8.77
N GLU A 106 28.44 -31.64 8.77
CA GLU A 106 28.28 -30.62 9.81
C GLU A 106 27.89 -29.30 9.14
N ILE A 107 26.87 -28.64 9.67
CA ILE A 107 26.27 -27.41 9.14
C ILE A 107 26.17 -26.40 10.27
N THR A 108 26.64 -25.17 10.05
CA THR A 108 26.43 -24.00 10.92
C THR A 108 25.46 -23.03 10.26
N GLN A 109 24.89 -22.07 11.00
CA GLN A 109 24.02 -21.04 10.39
C GLN A 109 24.74 -20.20 9.31
N LYS A 110 26.07 -20.17 9.27
CA LYS A 110 26.86 -19.47 8.24
C LYS A 110 26.91 -20.21 6.90
N ASP A 111 26.59 -21.50 6.91
CA ASP A 111 26.56 -22.37 5.73
C ASP A 111 25.16 -22.43 5.12
N LEU A 112 24.16 -21.80 5.75
CA LEU A 112 22.80 -21.65 5.21
C LEU A 112 22.73 -20.49 4.20
N PRO A 113 22.08 -20.68 3.03
CA PRO A 113 21.62 -19.57 2.21
C PRO A 113 20.72 -18.64 3.01
N ILE A 114 20.85 -17.33 2.78
CA ILE A 114 20.12 -16.30 3.54
C ILE A 114 18.60 -16.48 3.50
N GLN A 115 18.05 -17.04 2.42
CA GLN A 115 16.62 -17.35 2.30
C GLN A 115 16.17 -18.41 3.31
N LEU A 116 16.94 -19.50 3.44
CA LEU A 116 16.66 -20.56 4.42
C LEU A 116 16.91 -20.09 5.85
N LEU A 117 17.94 -19.26 6.06
CA LEU A 117 18.26 -18.63 7.35
C LEU A 117 17.15 -17.67 7.84
N LEU A 118 16.35 -17.12 6.93
CA LEU A 118 15.22 -16.22 7.20
C LEU A 118 13.85 -16.94 7.18
N SER A 119 13.80 -18.27 7.15
CA SER A 119 12.51 -18.98 7.07
C SER A 119 11.74 -18.92 8.39
N ASP A 120 10.50 -18.41 8.33
CA ASP A 120 9.51 -18.52 9.42
C ASP A 120 8.97 -19.95 9.62
N THR A 121 9.37 -20.90 8.76
CA THR A 121 8.86 -22.29 8.76
C THR A 121 9.96 -23.31 9.06
N PRO A 122 9.67 -24.42 9.78
CA PRO A 122 10.64 -25.48 9.99
C PRO A 122 11.13 -26.08 8.66
N LEU A 123 12.45 -26.08 8.46
CA LEU A 123 13.08 -26.64 7.27
C LEU A 123 13.11 -28.17 7.36
N LYS A 124 12.79 -28.84 6.25
CA LYS A 124 12.74 -30.30 6.19
C LYS A 124 14.09 -30.85 5.73
N ALA A 125 14.69 -31.70 6.53
CA ALA A 125 15.94 -32.37 6.18
C ALA A 125 15.65 -33.72 5.51
N ASN A 126 15.98 -33.81 4.22
CA ASN A 126 15.84 -35.00 3.39
C ASN A 126 17.22 -35.61 3.12
N LEU A 127 17.40 -36.90 3.40
CA LEU A 127 18.60 -37.64 3.01
C LEU A 127 18.42 -38.19 1.59
N VAL A 128 19.36 -37.87 0.70
CA VAL A 128 19.41 -38.31 -0.70
C VAL A 128 20.65 -39.17 -0.93
N LEU A 129 20.46 -40.47 -1.18
CA LEU A 129 21.53 -41.43 -1.47
C LEU A 129 21.34 -42.05 -2.86
N GLY A 130 22.43 -42.24 -3.60
CA GLY A 130 22.39 -42.91 -4.90
C GLY A 130 23.75 -43.32 -5.45
N SER A 131 23.76 -44.22 -6.43
CA SER A 131 24.96 -44.64 -7.15
C SER A 131 24.63 -44.99 -8.59
N PHE A 132 25.62 -44.91 -9.48
CA PHE A 132 25.55 -45.61 -10.75
C PHE A 132 25.38 -47.12 -10.52
N GLY A 133 24.49 -47.75 -11.28
CA GLY A 133 24.16 -49.18 -11.16
C GLY A 133 22.66 -49.43 -11.31
N SER A 134 22.22 -50.65 -11.02
CA SER A 134 20.82 -51.08 -10.99
C SER A 134 20.21 -51.03 -9.57
N SER A 135 20.71 -50.12 -8.73
CA SER A 135 20.35 -50.03 -7.32
C SER A 135 19.42 -48.85 -7.05
N ASP A 136 18.26 -49.10 -6.44
CA ASP A 136 17.23 -48.08 -6.24
C ASP A 136 17.75 -46.95 -5.33
N PRO A 137 17.62 -45.66 -5.73
CA PRO A 137 18.06 -44.52 -4.93
C PRO A 137 17.12 -44.28 -3.74
N LEU A 138 17.66 -43.69 -2.67
CA LEU A 138 16.90 -43.32 -1.49
C LEU A 138 16.68 -41.80 -1.44
N ILE A 139 15.43 -41.38 -1.24
CA ILE A 139 15.07 -40.06 -0.73
C ILE A 139 14.23 -40.31 0.52
N SER A 140 14.69 -39.85 1.69
CA SER A 140 14.01 -40.11 2.97
C SER A 140 14.00 -38.87 3.87
N PRO A 141 12.83 -38.41 4.36
CA PRO A 141 12.77 -37.35 5.38
C PRO A 141 13.30 -37.89 6.71
N VAL A 142 14.25 -37.18 7.31
CA VAL A 142 14.98 -37.65 8.52
C VAL A 142 14.74 -36.79 9.76
N PHE A 143 14.63 -35.48 9.62
CA PHE A 143 14.28 -34.55 10.72
C PHE A 143 13.78 -33.20 10.18
N GLU A 144 13.28 -32.33 11.06
CA GLU A 144 12.93 -30.94 10.75
C GLU A 144 13.74 -29.99 11.66
N ILE A 145 14.02 -28.77 11.18
CA ILE A 145 14.87 -27.78 11.85
C ILE A 145 14.09 -26.47 12.03
N GLU A 146 13.95 -26.00 13.27
CA GLU A 146 13.43 -24.67 13.59
C GLU A 146 14.62 -23.71 13.78
N ILE A 147 14.81 -22.76 12.87
CA ILE A 147 15.93 -21.81 12.93
C ILE A 147 15.63 -20.70 13.93
N ARG A 148 16.59 -20.36 14.78
CA ARG A 148 16.53 -19.19 15.66
C ARG A 148 17.74 -18.29 15.48
N LEU A 149 17.46 -17.09 14.99
CA LEU A 149 18.41 -15.98 14.88
C LEU A 149 18.76 -15.43 16.27
N ASP A 150 19.84 -14.65 16.34
CA ASP A 150 20.23 -13.94 17.56
C ASP A 150 19.32 -12.71 17.77
N PRO A 151 18.50 -12.64 18.84
CA PRO A 151 17.60 -11.51 19.07
C PRO A 151 18.36 -10.21 19.44
N SER A 152 19.68 -10.29 19.67
CA SER A 152 20.55 -9.17 20.00
C SER A 152 21.20 -8.53 18.75
N ALA A 153 21.11 -9.20 17.59
CA ALA A 153 21.72 -8.76 16.34
C ALA A 153 20.66 -8.24 15.35
N PRO A 154 21.00 -7.31 14.44
CA PRO A 154 20.11 -6.98 13.33
C PRO A 154 19.92 -8.22 12.43
N ALA A 155 18.67 -8.47 12.03
CA ALA A 155 18.34 -9.55 11.11
C ALA A 155 19.11 -9.39 9.77
N PRO A 156 19.58 -10.49 9.15
CA PRO A 156 20.39 -10.41 7.92
C PRO A 156 19.55 -9.84 6.78
N GLN A 157 20.05 -8.79 6.12
CA GLN A 157 19.33 -8.12 5.04
C GLN A 157 19.35 -8.97 3.76
N TYR A 158 18.17 -9.29 3.25
CA TYR A 158 17.97 -9.97 1.97
C TYR A 158 17.28 -9.05 0.96
N ASP A 159 18.05 -8.52 0.01
CA ASP A 159 17.50 -7.86 -1.16
C ASP A 159 16.91 -8.92 -2.12
N ALA A 160 15.58 -9.01 -2.15
CA ALA A 160 14.88 -9.94 -3.02
C ALA A 160 15.18 -9.60 -4.51
N PRO A 161 15.54 -10.59 -5.35
CA PRO A 161 15.89 -10.34 -6.75
C PRO A 161 14.70 -9.78 -7.54
N LEU A 162 15.00 -8.93 -8.53
CA LEU A 162 14.00 -8.22 -9.34
C LEU A 162 13.05 -9.20 -10.04
N ARG A 163 11.86 -9.39 -9.47
CA ARG A 163 10.81 -10.25 -10.01
C ARG A 163 9.88 -9.45 -10.91
N TYR A 164 9.88 -9.76 -12.20
CA TYR A 164 8.93 -9.17 -13.15
C TYR A 164 7.50 -9.66 -12.87
N GLY A 165 6.55 -8.73 -12.89
CA GLY A 165 5.14 -8.96 -12.59
C GLY A 165 4.34 -7.65 -12.64
N PRO A 166 2.99 -7.71 -12.49
CA PRO A 166 2.16 -6.53 -12.42
C PRO A 166 2.53 -5.68 -11.19
N ARG A 167 2.70 -4.37 -11.39
CA ARG A 167 2.90 -3.41 -10.30
C ARG A 167 1.56 -2.99 -9.70
N ALA A 168 1.57 -2.54 -8.45
CA ALA A 168 0.39 -1.97 -7.80
C ALA A 168 -0.14 -0.75 -8.58
N GLN A 169 -1.47 -0.61 -8.63
CA GLN A 169 -2.14 0.53 -9.26
C GLN A 169 -1.87 1.83 -8.48
N ILE A 170 -1.49 2.88 -9.20
CA ILE A 170 -1.32 4.23 -8.64
C ILE A 170 -2.63 4.99 -8.86
N ASN A 171 -3.22 5.49 -7.77
CA ASN A 171 -4.43 6.33 -7.81
C ASN A 171 -4.06 7.79 -7.53
N HIS A 172 -4.61 8.72 -8.30
CA HIS A 172 -4.41 10.15 -8.06
C HIS A 172 -5.28 10.62 -6.88
N ILE A 173 -4.67 11.27 -5.90
CA ILE A 173 -5.36 11.84 -4.74
C ILE A 173 -5.56 13.33 -4.99
N PHE A 174 -6.81 13.72 -5.24
CA PHE A 174 -7.21 15.12 -5.37
C PHE A 174 -7.06 15.86 -4.02
N ARG A 175 -6.94 17.20 -4.08
CA ARG A 175 -7.02 18.04 -2.88
C ARG A 175 -8.45 18.00 -2.33
N ALA A 176 -8.57 18.04 -1.00
CA ALA A 176 -9.86 18.18 -0.33
C ALA A 176 -10.46 19.58 -0.58
N ASP A 177 -11.79 19.65 -0.66
CA ASP A 177 -12.52 20.90 -0.90
C ASP A 177 -12.39 21.89 0.28
N PRO A 178 -12.37 23.21 0.01
CA PRO A 178 -12.34 24.23 1.06
C PRO A 178 -13.66 24.24 1.86
N ARG A 179 -13.56 24.19 3.19
CA ARG A 179 -14.73 24.16 4.08
C ARG A 179 -15.33 25.55 4.28
N SER A 180 -16.61 25.69 3.97
CA SER A 180 -17.41 26.91 4.23
C SER A 180 -17.86 27.04 5.70
N PRO A 181 -18.15 28.26 6.18
CA PRO A 181 -18.65 28.48 7.54
C PRO A 181 -20.12 28.04 7.71
N PRO A 182 -20.58 27.77 8.95
CA PRO A 182 -21.98 27.41 9.22
C PRO A 182 -22.98 28.48 8.77
N VAL A 183 -23.99 28.07 8.00
CA VAL A 183 -25.02 28.95 7.39
C VAL A 183 -25.71 29.86 8.43
N VAL A 184 -25.95 29.37 9.65
CA VAL A 184 -26.57 30.13 10.74
C VAL A 184 -25.77 31.39 11.10
N ILE A 185 -24.43 31.30 11.09
CA ILE A 185 -23.55 32.44 11.41
C ILE A 185 -23.63 33.46 10.26
N SER A 186 -23.51 33.01 9.01
CA SER A 186 -23.63 33.86 7.83
C SER A 186 -24.99 34.58 7.79
N LEU A 187 -26.08 33.87 8.08
CA LEU A 187 -27.44 34.42 8.11
C LEU A 187 -27.61 35.48 9.20
N ALA A 188 -27.03 35.27 10.40
CA ALA A 188 -27.08 36.26 11.48
C ALA A 188 -26.41 37.58 11.07
N PHE A 189 -25.25 37.53 10.39
CA PHE A 189 -24.59 38.74 9.88
C PHE A 189 -25.36 39.39 8.72
N VAL A 190 -25.95 38.61 7.80
CA VAL A 190 -26.82 39.15 6.74
C VAL A 190 -28.02 39.90 7.34
N LEU A 191 -28.68 39.34 8.36
CA LEU A 191 -29.78 39.99 9.07
C LEU A 191 -29.34 41.26 9.82
N ALA A 192 -28.15 41.25 10.44
CA ALA A 192 -27.60 42.43 11.11
C ALA A 192 -27.31 43.58 10.12
N ILE A 193 -26.74 43.26 8.94
CA ILE A 193 -26.51 44.24 7.86
C ILE A 193 -27.85 44.76 7.31
N ALA A 194 -28.82 43.88 7.08
CA ALA A 194 -30.16 44.26 6.63
C ALA A 194 -30.88 45.16 7.65
N ALA A 195 -30.69 44.95 8.96
CA ALA A 195 -31.25 45.76 10.04
C ALA A 195 -30.58 47.14 10.20
N ALA A 196 -29.33 47.31 9.73
CA ALA A 196 -28.67 48.62 9.75
C ALA A 196 -29.39 49.67 8.87
N VAL A 197 -29.99 49.24 7.76
CA VAL A 197 -30.70 50.12 6.81
C VAL A 197 -31.95 50.78 7.42
N PRO A 198 -32.95 50.07 7.99
CA PRO A 198 -34.06 50.71 8.67
C PRO A 198 -33.62 51.47 9.93
N THR A 199 -32.55 51.02 10.60
CA THR A 199 -31.97 51.77 11.75
C THR A 199 -31.46 53.15 11.32
N LEU A 200 -30.80 53.26 10.16
CA LEU A 200 -30.38 54.54 9.58
C LEU A 200 -31.58 55.46 9.26
N PHE A 201 -32.63 54.93 8.63
CA PHE A 201 -33.84 55.71 8.35
C PHE A 201 -34.55 56.18 9.62
N LEU A 202 -34.66 55.33 10.65
CA LEU A 202 -35.22 55.71 11.96
C LEU A 202 -34.37 56.80 12.64
N ALA A 203 -33.04 56.71 12.57
CA ALA A 203 -32.14 57.73 13.10
C ALA A 203 -32.29 59.07 12.37
N TRP A 204 -32.43 59.08 11.03
CA TRP A 204 -32.70 60.29 10.27
C TRP A 204 -34.05 60.94 10.62
N LEU A 205 -35.11 60.14 10.79
CA LEU A 205 -36.42 60.63 11.23
C LEU A 205 -36.36 61.22 12.66
N ALA A 206 -35.65 60.56 13.58
CA ALA A 206 -35.43 61.06 14.94
C ALA A 206 -34.61 62.37 14.98
N LEU A 207 -33.75 62.60 13.97
CA LEU A 207 -32.99 63.85 13.79
C LEU A 207 -33.75 64.93 12.98
N GLY A 208 -35.02 64.70 12.62
CA GLY A 208 -35.86 65.69 11.91
C GLY A 208 -35.59 65.81 10.41
N ALA A 209 -34.95 64.81 9.78
CA ALA A 209 -34.80 64.76 8.33
C ALA A 209 -36.18 64.75 7.64
N ASN A 210 -36.35 65.60 6.63
CA ASN A 210 -37.63 65.82 5.97
C ASN A 210 -37.47 66.05 4.46
N VAL A 211 -38.59 66.11 3.75
CA VAL A 211 -38.66 66.21 2.28
C VAL A 211 -39.45 67.42 1.79
N ASN A 212 -39.62 68.43 2.65
CA ASN A 212 -40.58 69.53 2.47
C ASN A 212 -40.35 70.36 1.19
N HIS A 213 -39.13 70.33 0.64
CA HIS A 213 -38.71 71.14 -0.51
C HIS A 213 -38.80 70.39 -1.85
N ILE A 214 -39.29 69.14 -1.89
CA ILE A 214 -39.46 68.35 -3.13
C ILE A 214 -40.51 69.00 -4.04
N THR A 215 -41.68 69.38 -3.52
CA THR A 215 -42.74 70.04 -4.31
C THR A 215 -42.24 71.33 -4.96
N LYS A 216 -41.40 72.09 -4.24
CA LYS A 216 -40.79 73.32 -4.75
C LYS A 216 -39.71 73.07 -5.80
N ALA A 217 -38.87 72.06 -5.60
CA ALA A 217 -37.85 71.63 -6.58
C ALA A 217 -38.50 71.19 -7.90
N LEU A 218 -39.54 70.36 -7.82
CA LEU A 218 -40.29 69.89 -8.99
C LEU A 218 -41.17 70.99 -9.61
N GLY A 219 -41.60 71.99 -8.84
CA GLY A 219 -42.28 73.17 -9.39
C GLY A 219 -41.36 74.10 -10.18
N ALA A 220 -40.15 74.35 -9.67
CA ALA A 220 -39.20 75.28 -10.29
C ALA A 220 -38.38 74.66 -11.44
N ALA A 221 -38.02 73.37 -11.34
CA ALA A 221 -37.13 72.71 -12.29
C ALA A 221 -37.46 71.20 -12.47
N PRO A 222 -38.69 70.85 -12.89
CA PRO A 222 -39.20 69.46 -12.89
C PRO A 222 -38.32 68.51 -13.69
N VAL A 223 -37.99 68.86 -14.93
CA VAL A 223 -37.27 67.97 -15.86
C VAL A 223 -35.86 67.69 -15.37
N SER A 224 -35.12 68.70 -14.90
CA SER A 224 -33.75 68.48 -14.42
C SER A 224 -33.69 67.67 -13.13
N HIS A 225 -34.62 67.88 -12.18
CA HIS A 225 -34.64 67.08 -10.94
C HIS A 225 -35.06 65.62 -11.21
N ALA A 226 -36.10 65.42 -12.04
CA ALA A 226 -36.57 64.07 -12.40
C ALA A 226 -35.51 63.29 -13.21
N VAL A 227 -34.88 63.92 -14.21
CA VAL A 227 -33.84 63.28 -15.02
C VAL A 227 -32.56 63.05 -14.22
N PHE A 228 -32.17 63.98 -13.34
CA PHE A 228 -30.98 63.79 -12.50
C PHE A 228 -31.17 62.63 -11.53
N PHE A 229 -32.25 62.62 -10.75
CA PHE A 229 -32.54 61.53 -9.82
C PHE A 229 -32.74 60.19 -10.56
N GLY A 230 -33.50 60.19 -11.66
CA GLY A 230 -33.69 59.01 -12.50
C GLY A 230 -32.38 58.47 -13.10
N SER A 231 -31.44 59.33 -13.48
CA SER A 231 -30.13 58.91 -13.99
C SER A 231 -29.28 58.22 -12.91
N ILE A 232 -29.35 58.66 -11.65
CA ILE A 232 -28.65 58.01 -10.53
C ILE A 232 -29.23 56.61 -10.31
N PHE A 233 -30.56 56.46 -10.26
CA PHE A 233 -31.19 55.14 -10.16
C PHE A 233 -30.88 54.23 -11.36
N ALA A 234 -30.76 54.78 -12.56
CA ALA A 234 -30.37 54.02 -13.75
C ALA A 234 -28.89 53.58 -13.71
N ILE A 235 -27.98 54.40 -13.13
CA ILE A 235 -26.57 54.04 -12.93
C ILE A 235 -26.45 52.90 -11.92
N GLU A 236 -27.09 53.02 -10.74
CA GLU A 236 -27.09 51.96 -9.73
C GLU A 236 -27.76 50.67 -10.23
N GLY A 237 -28.87 50.79 -10.98
CA GLY A 237 -29.49 49.66 -11.66
C GLY A 237 -28.57 49.00 -12.71
N THR A 238 -27.74 49.79 -13.39
CA THR A 238 -26.74 49.28 -14.35
C THR A 238 -25.59 48.56 -13.62
N PHE A 239 -25.17 49.03 -12.44
CA PHE A 239 -24.19 48.31 -11.61
C PHE A 239 -24.77 47.03 -11.00
N PHE A 240 -26.05 47.01 -10.61
CA PHE A 240 -26.73 45.77 -10.21
C PHE A 240 -26.82 44.76 -11.36
N LEU A 241 -27.09 45.21 -12.59
CA LEU A 241 -27.05 44.36 -13.78
C LEU A 241 -25.63 43.86 -14.07
N TYR A 242 -24.59 44.68 -13.89
CA TYR A 242 -23.19 44.26 -14.01
C TYR A 242 -22.79 43.20 -12.96
N TYR A 243 -23.26 43.33 -11.73
CA TYR A 243 -23.04 42.32 -10.69
C TYR A 243 -23.73 40.97 -10.99
N SER A 244 -24.88 40.99 -11.68
CA SER A 244 -25.74 39.81 -11.83
C SER A 244 -25.70 39.12 -13.19
N ALA A 245 -25.48 39.84 -14.30
CA ALA A 245 -25.62 39.28 -15.65
C ALA A 245 -24.83 39.99 -16.78
N TRP A 246 -24.58 41.30 -16.68
CA TRP A 246 -23.95 42.08 -17.75
C TRP A 246 -22.42 42.00 -17.71
N ASN A 247 -21.80 42.04 -18.88
CA ASN A 247 -20.34 42.17 -18.99
C ASN A 247 -19.89 43.63 -19.02
N LEU A 248 -18.57 43.86 -18.89
CA LEU A 248 -17.98 45.19 -18.84
C LEU A 248 -18.25 46.03 -20.10
N PHE A 249 -18.26 45.41 -21.29
CA PHE A 249 -18.48 46.11 -22.56
C PHE A 249 -19.95 46.49 -22.79
N GLN A 250 -20.91 45.83 -22.13
CA GLN A 250 -22.31 46.28 -22.05
C GLN A 250 -22.46 47.42 -21.04
N THR A 251 -21.79 47.30 -19.90
CA THR A 251 -21.89 48.22 -18.76
C THR A 251 -21.29 49.60 -19.07
N LEU A 252 -20.05 49.65 -19.59
CA LEU A 252 -19.32 50.88 -19.85
C LEU A 252 -20.06 51.91 -20.74
N PRO A 253 -20.59 51.58 -21.93
CA PRO A 253 -21.29 52.57 -22.76
C PRO A 253 -22.58 53.07 -22.13
N VAL A 254 -23.32 52.20 -21.41
CA VAL A 254 -24.56 52.58 -20.72
C VAL A 254 -24.27 53.52 -19.55
N VAL A 255 -23.30 53.18 -18.69
CA VAL A 255 -22.88 54.07 -17.58
C VAL A 255 -22.27 55.37 -18.10
N THR A 256 -21.57 55.36 -19.23
CA THR A 256 -21.02 56.59 -19.86
C THR A 256 -22.13 57.51 -20.35
N LEU A 257 -23.14 56.96 -21.03
CA LEU A 257 -24.31 57.72 -21.50
C LEU A 257 -25.13 58.26 -20.33
N LEU A 258 -25.44 57.43 -19.35
CA LEU A 258 -26.18 57.84 -18.14
C LEU A 258 -25.39 58.85 -17.31
N GLY A 259 -24.06 58.72 -17.23
CA GLY A 259 -23.17 59.68 -16.57
C GLY A 259 -23.19 61.05 -17.24
N ALA A 260 -23.19 61.11 -18.58
CA ALA A 260 -23.37 62.35 -19.31
C ALA A 260 -24.75 63.00 -19.08
N VAL A 261 -25.82 62.19 -19.08
CA VAL A 261 -27.19 62.65 -18.73
C VAL A 261 -27.25 63.16 -17.29
N SER A 262 -26.64 62.45 -16.34
CA SER A 262 -26.56 62.80 -14.93
C SER A 262 -25.80 64.11 -14.71
N PHE A 263 -24.65 64.28 -15.37
CA PHE A 263 -23.89 65.53 -15.33
C PHE A 263 -24.72 66.71 -15.86
N LEU A 264 -25.28 66.61 -17.07
CA LEU A 264 -26.01 67.71 -17.70
C LEU A 264 -27.27 68.09 -16.91
N SER A 265 -28.09 67.12 -16.48
CA SER A 265 -29.28 67.38 -15.66
C SER A 265 -28.92 67.86 -14.24
N GLY A 266 -27.88 67.28 -13.65
CA GLY A 266 -27.35 67.63 -12.33
C GLY A 266 -26.86 69.08 -12.25
N THR A 267 -26.15 69.60 -13.26
CA THR A 267 -25.75 71.02 -13.26
C THR A 267 -26.95 71.97 -13.16
N LYS A 268 -28.08 71.64 -13.80
CA LYS A 268 -29.31 72.45 -13.75
C LYS A 268 -30.06 72.27 -12.44
N ALA A 269 -30.20 71.03 -11.96
CA ALA A 269 -30.81 70.71 -10.66
C ALA A 269 -30.08 71.41 -9.50
N LEU A 270 -28.74 71.35 -9.47
CA LEU A 270 -27.92 72.00 -8.44
C LEU A 270 -27.88 73.53 -8.57
N SER A 271 -28.00 74.08 -9.79
CA SER A 271 -28.16 75.53 -9.97
C SER A 271 -29.45 76.07 -9.36
N GLU A 272 -30.54 75.29 -9.40
CA GLU A 272 -31.81 75.66 -8.78
C GLU A 272 -31.81 75.46 -7.25
N VAL A 273 -31.06 74.48 -6.72
CA VAL A 273 -30.76 74.40 -5.28
C VAL A 273 -29.94 75.62 -4.83
N GLN A 274 -28.98 76.07 -5.64
CA GLN A 274 -28.19 77.27 -5.37
C GLN A 274 -29.03 78.55 -5.41
N SER A 275 -29.96 78.71 -6.35
CA SER A 275 -30.80 79.91 -6.44
C SER A 275 -31.79 80.01 -5.26
N ARG A 276 -32.40 78.90 -4.84
CA ARG A 276 -33.22 78.84 -3.60
C ARG A 276 -32.42 79.27 -2.38
N ARG A 277 -31.22 78.72 -2.20
CA ARG A 277 -30.30 79.08 -1.10
C ARG A 277 -29.93 80.56 -1.10
N LEU A 278 -29.83 81.20 -2.27
CA LEU A 278 -29.56 82.64 -2.42
C LEU A 278 -30.81 83.51 -2.17
N ALA A 279 -32.01 82.99 -2.45
CA ALA A 279 -33.29 83.61 -2.10
C ALA A 279 -33.65 83.51 -0.60
N GLY A 280 -32.75 82.95 0.23
CA GLY A 280 -32.98 82.72 1.67
C GLY A 280 -33.73 81.43 1.98
N GLU A 281 -34.08 80.64 0.97
CA GLU A 281 -34.83 79.39 1.12
C GLU A 281 -33.87 78.22 1.36
N ARG A 282 -33.96 77.62 2.55
CA ARG A 282 -33.17 76.47 2.99
C ARG A 282 -34.09 75.38 3.51
#